data_AF-A0A961TCD3-F1
#
_entry.id   AF-A0A961TCD3-F1
#
_cell.length_a   1.000
_cell.length_b   1.000
_cell.length_c   1.000
_cell.angle_alpha   90.00
_cell.angle_beta   90.00
_cell.angle_gamma   90.00
#
_symmetry.space_group_name_H-M   'P 1'
#
loop_
_entity.id
_entity.type
_entity.pdbx_description
1 polymer ?
#
loop_
_entity_poly.entity_id
_entity_poly.type
_entity_poly.pdbx_seq_one_letter_code
_entity_poly.pdbx_strand_id
1 'polypeptide(L)' 'MEARHHKDHAIKIARERGIARGADFDQAGVPRVYLQRLLREGILQRVGRGLYKL' A
#
# COMPACT_ATOMS: atom_id res chain seq x y z
N MET A 1 -14.18 -4.83 11.33
CA MET A 1 -13.00 -4.15 11.92
C MET A 1 -11.72 -4.30 11.08
N GLU A 2 -11.61 -5.26 10.16
CA GLU A 2 -10.40 -5.51 9.35
C GLU A 2 -10.00 -4.39 8.36
N ALA A 3 -10.94 -3.58 7.87
CA ALA A 3 -10.66 -2.61 6.82
C ALA A 3 -9.70 -1.47 7.24
N ARG A 4 -9.72 -1.09 8.52
CA ARG A 4 -8.81 -0.07 9.08
C ARG A 4 -7.38 -0.61 9.14
N HIS A 5 -7.23 -1.85 9.60
CA HIS A 5 -5.93 -2.49 9.80
C HIS A 5 -5.13 -2.60 8.50
N HIS A 6 -5.77 -3.00 7.39
CA HIS A 6 -5.08 -3.14 6.10
C HIS A 6 -4.62 -1.79 5.52
N LYS A 7 -5.41 -0.72 5.72
CA LYS A 7 -5.06 0.65 5.31
C LYS A 7 -3.85 1.16 6.10
N ASP A 8 -3.92 1.08 7.42
CA ASP A 8 -2.86 1.56 8.31
C ASP A 8 -1.56 0.77 8.08
N HIS A 9 -1.67 -0.54 7.84
CA HIS A 9 -0.52 -1.39 7.55
C HIS A 9 0.12 -1.05 6.19
N ALA A 10 -0.68 -0.81 5.14
CA ALA A 10 -0.17 -0.37 3.84
C ALA A 10 0.58 0.96 3.93
N ILE A 11 0.02 1.94 4.66
CA ILE A 11 0.65 3.24 4.88
C ILE A 11 1.98 3.06 5.64
N LYS A 12 1.99 2.23 6.69
CA LYS A 12 3.21 1.93 7.45
C LYS A 12 4.32 1.38 6.56
N ILE A 13 4.01 0.39 5.71
CA ILE A 13 4.99 -0.24 4.79
C ILE A 13 5.53 0.79 3.79
N ALA A 14 4.65 1.60 3.18
CA ALA A 14 5.06 2.64 2.25
C ALA A 14 5.96 3.68 2.91
N ARG A 15 5.70 4.01 4.18
CA ARG A 15 6.48 4.97 4.96
C ARG A 15 7.85 4.44 5.36
N GLU A 16 7.91 3.19 5.81
CA GLU A 16 9.15 2.53 6.24
C GLU A 16 10.09 2.25 5.06
N ARG A 17 9.54 1.89 3.90
CA ARG A 17 10.33 1.57 2.70
C ARG A 17 10.61 2.76 1.79
N GLY A 18 9.86 3.86 1.93
CA GLY A 18 9.87 5.02 1.02
C GLY A 18 9.25 4.73 -0.34
N ILE A 19 9.72 3.67 -1.02
CA ILE A 19 9.10 3.09 -2.22
C ILE A 19 8.90 1.60 -1.95
N ALA A 20 7.64 1.20 -1.79
CA ALA A 20 7.25 -0.19 -1.55
C ALA A 20 6.85 -0.89 -2.86
N ARG A 21 7.25 -2.15 -3.00
CA ARG A 21 6.84 -3.02 -4.11
C ARG A 21 5.50 -3.68 -3.80
N GLY A 22 4.73 -4.03 -4.85
CA GLY A 22 3.51 -4.84 -4.72
C GLY A 22 3.71 -6.10 -3.85
N ALA A 23 4.85 -6.77 -4.01
CA ALA A 23 5.22 -7.94 -3.24
C ALA A 23 5.43 -7.67 -1.74
N ASP A 24 5.76 -6.43 -1.36
CA ASP A 24 5.97 -6.05 0.05
C ASP A 24 4.63 -5.98 0.79
N PHE A 25 3.60 -5.50 0.09
CA PHE A 25 2.23 -5.51 0.59
C PHE A 25 1.67 -6.93 0.65
N ASP A 26 1.93 -7.75 -0.37
CA ASP A 26 1.52 -9.15 -0.40
C ASP A 26 2.16 -9.93 0.79
N GLN A 27 3.46 -9.71 1.08
CA GLN A 27 4.15 -10.30 2.23
C GLN A 27 3.62 -9.82 3.59
N ALA A 28 3.14 -8.58 3.66
CA ALA A 28 2.55 -8.03 4.87
C ALA A 28 1.06 -8.37 5.03
N GLY A 29 0.51 -9.21 4.14
CA GLY A 29 -0.90 -9.61 4.16
C GLY A 29 -1.86 -8.49 3.77
N VAL A 30 -1.40 -7.47 3.03
CA VAL A 30 -2.24 -6.37 2.54
C VAL A 30 -2.81 -6.74 1.17
N PRO A 31 -4.13 -6.96 1.04
CA PRO A 31 -4.72 -7.31 -0.24
C PRO A 31 -4.62 -6.16 -1.26
N ARG A 32 -4.36 -6.50 -2.53
CA ARG A 32 -4.22 -5.52 -3.62
C ARG A 32 -5.43 -4.61 -3.83
N VAL A 33 -6.64 -5.05 -3.46
CA VAL A 33 -7.84 -4.21 -3.51
C VAL A 33 -7.71 -2.97 -2.62
N TYR A 34 -7.02 -3.05 -1.48
CA TYR A 34 -6.74 -1.91 -0.62
C TYR A 34 -5.70 -0.98 -1.24
N LEU A 35 -4.67 -1.52 -1.88
CA LEU A 35 -3.72 -0.69 -2.63
C LEU A 35 -4.43 0.13 -3.72
N GLN A 36 -5.32 -0.49 -4.47
CA GLN A 36 -6.12 0.18 -5.49
C GLN A 36 -7.05 1.25 -4.90
N ARG A 37 -7.63 1.01 -3.71
CA ARG A 37 -8.42 2.03 -3.00
C ARG A 37 -7.55 3.21 -2.57
N LEU A 38 -6.39 2.95 -1.97
CA LEU A 38 -5.45 4.00 -1.52
C LEU A 38 -4.88 4.81 -2.68
N LEU A 39 -4.67 4.19 -3.84
CA LEU A 39 -4.33 4.89 -5.08
C LEU A 39 -5.46 5.82 -5.54
N ARG A 40 -6.72 5.34 -5.53
CA ARG A 40 -7.89 6.15 -5.91
C ARG A 40 -8.15 7.30 -4.92
N GLU A 41 -7.89 7.06 -3.63
CA GLU A 41 -7.98 8.08 -2.57
C GLU A 41 -6.80 9.07 -2.60
N GLY A 42 -5.77 8.85 -3.43
CA GLY A 42 -4.58 9.70 -3.52
C GLY A 42 -3.61 9.56 -2.33
N ILE A 43 -3.82 8.57 -1.47
CA ILE A 43 -2.97 8.29 -0.30
C ILE A 43 -1.69 7.57 -0.71
N LEU A 44 -1.78 6.70 -1.71
CA LEU A 44 -0.62 6.11 -2.35
C LEU A 44 -0.50 6.65 -3.77
N GLN A 45 0.74 6.79 -4.22
CA GLN A 45 1.09 7.12 -5.59
C GLN A 45 1.85 5.97 -6.22
N ARG A 46 1.47 5.62 -7.45
CA ARG A 46 2.18 4.63 -8.25
C ARG A 46 3.31 5.32 -9.02
N VAL A 47 4.52 5.23 -8.50
CA VAL A 47 5.72 5.85 -9.12
C VAL A 47 6.33 5.00 -10.24
N GLY A 48 5.87 3.75 -10.40
CA GLY A 48 6.33 2.84 -11.45
C GLY A 48 5.51 1.55 -11.51
N ARG A 49 5.90 0.61 -12.38
CA ARG A 49 5.20 -0.68 -12.50
C ARG A 49 5.36 -1.49 -11.20
N GLY A 50 4.31 -1.52 -10.38
CA GLY A 50 4.31 -2.26 -9.11
C GLY A 50 5.10 -1.56 -8.00
N LEU A 51 5.43 -0.27 -8.18
CA LEU A 51 6.10 0.57 -7.18
C LEU A 51 5.12 1.60 -6.64
N TYR A 52 5.03 1.67 -5.32
CA TYR A 52 4.09 2.49 -4.58
C TYR A 52 4.83 3.35 -3.57
N LYS A 53 4.38 4.59 -3.42
CA LYS A 53 4.93 5.57 -2.50
C LYS A 53 3.79 6.30 -1.80
N LEU A 54 4.04 6.82 -0.60
CA LEU A 54 3.18 7.81 0.07
C LEU A 54 3.30 9.18 -0.61
#